data_AF-A0A914P2I4-F1
#
_entry.id   AF-A0A914P2I4-F1
#
_cell.length_a   1.000
_cell.length_b   1.000
_cell.length_c   1.000
_cell.angle_alpha   90.00
_cell.angle_beta   90.00
_cell.angle_gamma   90.00
#
_symmetry.space_group_name_H-M   'P 1'
#
loop_
_entity.id
_entity.type
_entity.pdbx_description
1 polymer ?
#
loop_
_entity_poly.entity_id
_entity_poly.type
_entity_poly.pdbx_seq_one_letter_code
_entity_poly.pdbx_strand_id
1 'polypeptide(L)'
;MPDRKDSAVVGEKRIEQELVEQERPFYISALAAFMKVFFIFYDALVFVPFKIFADPEKKVERSRELKARPVDENDPGSPWRHVDTIDGPLYSELFEGCNTLGKIWDEAAKLVFFDFFRGLVGW
;
A
#
# COMPACT_ATOMS: atom_id res chain seq x y z
N MET A 1 -63.45 7.27 18.69
CA MET A 1 -62.56 7.98 17.75
C MET A 1 -61.31 7.14 17.63
N PRO A 2 -60.95 6.64 16.42
CA PRO A 2 -59.68 5.95 16.25
C PRO A 2 -58.52 6.91 16.55
N ASP A 3 -57.51 6.39 17.25
CA ASP A 3 -56.40 7.17 17.79
C ASP A 3 -55.42 7.58 16.67
N ARG A 4 -54.94 8.83 16.69
CA ARG A 4 -54.13 9.44 15.61
C ARG A 4 -52.85 8.65 15.29
N LYS A 5 -52.33 7.93 16.29
CA LYS A 5 -51.10 7.13 16.19
C LYS A 5 -51.30 5.88 15.34
N ASP A 6 -52.47 5.26 15.42
CA ASP A 6 -52.77 4.02 14.68
C ASP A 6 -52.87 4.31 13.17
N SER A 7 -53.41 5.47 12.81
CA SER A 7 -53.49 5.94 11.42
C SER A 7 -52.10 6.21 10.81
N ALA A 8 -51.16 6.70 11.61
CA ALA A 8 -49.80 6.98 11.16
C ALA A 8 -49.00 5.69 10.93
N VAL A 9 -49.12 4.71 11.85
CA VAL A 9 -48.45 3.41 11.74
C VAL A 9 -48.99 2.60 10.54
N VAL A 10 -50.29 2.69 10.25
CA VAL A 10 -50.89 2.06 9.07
C VAL A 10 -50.43 2.75 7.78
N GLY A 11 -50.24 4.07 7.81
CA GLY A 11 -49.70 4.84 6.69
C GLY A 11 -48.24 4.50 6.37
N GLU A 12 -47.37 4.43 7.38
CA GLU A 12 -45.97 4.04 7.21
C GLU A 12 -45.84 2.64 6.61
N LYS A 13 -46.58 1.66 7.15
CA LYS A 13 -46.57 0.29 6.62
C LYS A 13 -47.04 0.22 5.16
N ARG A 14 -48.03 1.02 4.77
CA ARG A 14 -48.49 1.09 3.37
C ARG A 14 -47.44 1.69 2.45
N ILE A 15 -46.76 2.76 2.88
CA ILE A 15 -45.70 3.40 2.10
C ILE A 15 -44.50 2.45 1.94
N GLU A 16 -44.11 1.73 2.99
CA GLU A 16 -43.07 0.70 2.91
C GLU A 16 -43.46 -0.43 1.97
N GLN A 17 -44.72 -0.86 2.00
CA GLN A 17 -45.23 -1.92 1.15
C GLN A 17 -45.30 -1.49 -0.33
N GLU A 18 -45.72 -0.25 -0.61
CA GLU A 18 -45.71 0.35 -1.95
C GLU A 18 -44.29 0.56 -2.49
N LEU A 19 -43.31 0.90 -1.63
CA LEU A 19 -41.90 1.01 -2.02
C LEU A 19 -41.23 -0.34 -2.26
N VAL A 20 -41.69 -1.41 -1.60
CA VAL A 20 -41.23 -2.79 -1.81
C VAL A 20 -41.88 -3.40 -3.05
N GLU A 21 -43.15 -3.06 -3.32
CA GLU A 21 -43.93 -3.49 -4.48
C GLU A 21 -43.61 -2.68 -5.74
N GLN A 22 -43.09 -1.45 -5.58
CA GLN A 22 -42.38 -0.72 -6.63
C GLN A 22 -41.02 -1.40 -6.86
N GLU A 23 -41.09 -2.52 -7.60
CA GLU A 23 -39.99 -3.38 -8.01
C GLU A 23 -38.73 -2.55 -8.26
N ARG A 24 -37.71 -2.73 -7.42
CA ARG A 24 -36.36 -2.29 -7.77
C ARG A 24 -36.07 -2.89 -9.14
N PRO A 25 -35.93 -2.08 -10.21
CA PRO A 25 -35.85 -2.62 -11.55
C PRO A 25 -34.69 -3.59 -11.59
N PHE A 26 -34.93 -4.82 -12.04
CA PHE A 26 -33.92 -5.87 -12.11
C PHE A 26 -32.62 -5.37 -12.75
N TYR A 27 -32.76 -4.48 -13.74
CA TYR A 27 -31.67 -3.76 -14.40
C TYR A 27 -30.77 -2.96 -13.45
N ILE A 28 -31.33 -2.24 -12.47
CA ILE A 28 -30.55 -1.45 -11.49
C ILE A 28 -29.78 -2.41 -10.57
N SER A 29 -30.39 -3.52 -10.18
CA SER A 29 -29.74 -4.53 -9.33
C SER A 29 -28.58 -5.24 -10.06
N ALA A 30 -28.79 -5.60 -11.33
CA ALA A 30 -27.76 -6.17 -12.19
C ALA A 30 -26.57 -5.21 -12.43
N LEU A 31 -26.86 -3.93 -12.69
CA LEU A 31 -25.82 -2.90 -12.83
C LEU A 31 -25.04 -2.68 -11.53
N ALA A 32 -25.73 -2.66 -10.40
CA ALA A 32 -25.09 -2.54 -9.09
C ALA A 32 -24.19 -3.74 -8.77
N ALA A 33 -24.60 -4.96 -9.14
CA ALA A 33 -23.78 -6.16 -9.00
C ALA A 33 -22.53 -6.11 -9.89
N PHE A 34 -22.69 -5.69 -11.16
CA PHE A 34 -21.58 -5.50 -12.09
C PHE A 34 -20.56 -4.47 -11.56
N MET A 35 -21.03 -3.31 -11.10
CA MET A 35 -20.17 -2.28 -10.53
C MET A 35 -19.40 -2.78 -9.31
N LYS A 36 -20.05 -3.54 -8.40
CA LYS A 36 -19.36 -4.13 -7.24
C LYS A 36 -18.24 -5.07 -7.65
N VAL A 37 -18.47 -5.93 -8.64
CA VAL A 37 -17.43 -6.83 -9.16
C VAL A 37 -16.29 -6.02 -9.77
N PHE A 38 -16.60 -4.98 -10.54
CA PHE A 38 -15.59 -4.09 -11.14
C PHE A 38 -14.75 -3.37 -10.08
N PHE A 39 -15.38 -2.91 -8.99
CA PHE A 39 -14.66 -2.34 -7.85
C PHE A 39 -13.74 -3.34 -7.17
N ILE A 40 -14.13 -4.60 -7.00
CA ILE A 40 -13.25 -5.64 -6.43
C ILE A 40 -12.03 -5.85 -7.32
N PHE A 41 -12.21 -5.90 -8.64
CA PHE A 41 -11.08 -6.03 -9.58
C PHE A 41 -10.16 -4.82 -9.54
N TYR A 42 -10.73 -3.61 -9.50
CA TYR A 42 -9.94 -2.38 -9.38
C TYR A 42 -9.16 -2.33 -8.05
N ASP A 43 -9.82 -2.69 -6.95
CA ASP A 43 -9.20 -2.71 -5.63
C ASP A 43 -8.08 -3.76 -5.59
N ALA A 44 -8.27 -4.93 -6.20
CA ALA A 44 -7.19 -5.92 -6.35
C ALA A 44 -6.04 -5.41 -7.23
N LEU A 45 -6.35 -4.77 -8.38
CA LEU A 45 -5.36 -4.19 -9.29
C LEU A 45 -4.54 -3.07 -8.66
N VAL A 46 -5.13 -2.28 -7.77
CA VAL A 46 -4.42 -1.22 -7.04
C VAL A 46 -3.68 -1.81 -5.84
N PHE A 47 -4.33 -2.68 -5.06
CA PHE A 47 -3.76 -3.21 -3.83
C PHE A 47 -2.58 -4.15 -4.05
N VAL A 48 -2.62 -5.00 -5.08
CA VAL A 48 -1.54 -5.97 -5.37
C VAL A 48 -0.20 -5.27 -5.66
N PRO A 49 -0.08 -4.30 -6.57
CA PRO A 49 1.18 -3.60 -6.78
C PRO A 49 1.60 -2.82 -5.54
N PHE A 50 0.69 -2.12 -4.86
CA PHE A 50 1.05 -1.41 -3.63
C PHE A 50 1.63 -2.34 -2.55
N LYS A 51 1.08 -3.55 -2.41
CA LYS A 51 1.58 -4.53 -1.43
C LYS A 51 2.93 -5.13 -1.83
N ILE A 52 3.18 -5.34 -3.13
CA ILE A 52 4.47 -5.81 -3.64
C ILE A 52 5.55 -4.72 -3.50
N PHE A 53 5.21 -3.46 -3.74
CA PHE A 53 6.18 -2.35 -3.68
C PHE A 53 6.42 -1.80 -2.27
N ALA A 54 5.48 -1.95 -1.34
CA ALA A 54 5.55 -1.36 0.00
C ALA A 54 5.38 -2.41 1.09
N ASP A 55 6.24 -3.44 1.09
CA ASP A 55 6.32 -4.47 2.13
C ASP A 55 6.54 -3.81 3.51
N PRO A 56 5.48 -3.60 4.32
CA PRO A 56 5.54 -2.72 5.49
C PRO A 56 6.37 -3.34 6.60
N GLU A 57 6.47 -4.67 6.64
CA GLU A 57 7.28 -5.42 7.59
C GLU A 57 8.77 -5.10 7.41
N LYS A 58 9.27 -5.11 6.16
CA LYS A 58 10.66 -4.73 5.84
C LYS A 58 10.98 -3.28 6.13
N LYS A 59 9.96 -2.40 6.11
CA LYS A 59 10.13 -0.98 6.47
C LYS A 59 10.25 -0.81 7.98
N VAL A 60 9.47 -1.57 8.76
CA VAL A 60 9.57 -1.57 10.23
C VAL A 60 10.89 -2.20 10.67
N GLU A 61 11.30 -3.30 10.05
CA GLU A 61 12.58 -3.95 10.31
C GLU A 61 13.77 -3.00 10.09
N ARG A 62 13.84 -2.35 8.92
CA ARG A 62 14.86 -1.32 8.62
C ARG A 62 14.81 -0.07 9.51
N SER A 63 13.69 0.16 10.21
CA SER A 63 13.60 1.25 11.18
C SER A 63 14.23 0.90 12.53
N ARG A 64 14.31 -0.39 12.86
CA ARG A 64 14.84 -0.90 14.13
C ARG A 64 16.35 -1.18 14.08
N GLU A 65 16.92 -1.26 12.89
CA GLU A 65 18.35 -1.46 12.69
C GLU A 65 19.17 -0.28 13.24
N LEU A 66 20.26 -0.61 13.94
CA LEU A 66 21.23 0.35 14.44
C LEU A 66 22.02 0.91 13.24
N LYS A 67 21.71 2.13 12.81
CA LYS A 67 22.29 2.73 11.59
C LYS A 67 23.69 3.31 11.81
N ALA A 68 24.01 3.66 13.05
CA ALA A 68 25.30 4.26 13.39
C ALA A 68 25.73 3.88 14.80
N ARG A 69 27.04 3.77 14.99
CA ARG A 69 27.67 3.63 16.31
C ARG A 69 28.87 4.59 16.39
N PRO A 70 29.31 4.99 17.60
CA PRO A 70 30.55 5.73 17.77
C PRO A 70 31.75 4.94 17.22
N VAL A 71 32.73 5.64 16.65
CA VAL A 71 33.97 5.03 16.15
C VAL A 71 34.79 4.44 17.31
N ASP A 72 34.77 5.09 18.47
CA ASP A 72 35.33 4.56 19.70
C ASP A 72 34.19 4.41 20.72
N GLU A 73 33.86 3.16 21.06
CA GLU A 73 32.78 2.83 22.00
C GLU A 73 33.07 3.34 23.42
N ASN A 74 34.33 3.67 23.75
CA ASN A 74 34.73 4.16 25.08
C ASN A 74 34.77 5.69 25.18
N ASP A 75 34.72 6.41 24.05
CA ASP A 75 34.73 7.87 24.03
C ASP A 75 33.37 8.43 23.55
N PRO A 76 32.56 9.03 24.43
CA PRO A 76 31.29 9.64 24.07
C PRO A 76 31.44 10.89 23.19
N GLY A 77 32.66 11.45 23.05
CA GLY A 77 32.97 12.53 22.11
C GLY A 77 33.32 12.05 20.70
N SER A 78 33.39 10.74 20.47
CA SER A 78 33.83 10.20 19.19
C SER A 78 32.79 10.41 18.08
N PRO A 79 33.22 10.61 16.82
CA PRO A 79 32.32 10.75 15.70
C PRO A 79 31.47 9.49 15.51
N TRP A 80 30.19 9.66 15.23
CA TRP A 80 29.29 8.56 14.85
C TRP A 80 29.46 8.25 13.37
N ARG A 81 29.62 6.97 13.03
CA ARG A 81 29.72 6.49 11.65
C ARG A 81 28.72 5.38 11.38
N HIS A 82 28.39 5.18 10.10
CA HIS A 82 27.49 4.10 9.70
C HIS A 82 28.11 2.75 10.04
N VAL A 83 27.32 1.84 10.63
CA VAL A 83 27.80 0.56 11.18
C VAL A 83 28.64 -0.24 10.17
N ASP A 84 28.24 -0.26 8.90
CA ASP A 84 28.93 -1.03 7.84
C ASP A 84 30.22 -0.37 7.34
N THR A 85 30.47 0.88 7.72
CA THR A 85 31.62 1.68 7.22
C THR A 85 32.64 2.02 8.30
N ILE A 86 32.41 1.60 9.54
CA ILE A 86 33.29 1.92 10.66
C ILE A 86 34.66 1.27 10.52
N ASP A 87 34.67 0.00 10.13
CA ASP A 87 35.89 -0.80 9.99
C ASP A 87 36.35 -0.92 8.52
N GLY A 88 35.63 -0.28 7.60
CA GLY A 88 35.79 -0.42 6.16
C GLY A 88 36.23 0.86 5.43
N PRO A 89 36.50 0.77 4.12
CA PRO A 89 36.76 1.96 3.30
C PRO A 89 35.51 2.84 3.22
N LEU A 90 35.72 4.16 3.18
CA LEU A 90 34.63 5.10 2.95
C LEU A 90 34.11 4.88 1.53
N TYR A 91 32.83 4.49 1.40
CA TYR A 91 32.20 4.35 0.09
C TYR A 91 32.15 5.71 -0.61
N SER A 92 32.97 5.87 -1.65
CA SER A 92 32.98 7.05 -2.52
C SER A 92 32.04 6.91 -3.72
N GLU A 93 31.67 5.68 -4.06
CA GLU A 93 30.81 5.35 -5.20
C GLU A 93 29.62 4.51 -4.72
N LEU A 94 28.43 4.81 -5.24
CA LEU A 94 27.18 4.11 -4.88
C LEU A 94 27.09 2.72 -5.55
N PHE A 95 27.67 2.60 -6.74
CA PHE A 95 27.83 1.36 -7.50
C PHE A 95 29.27 1.31 -8.02
N GLU A 96 29.87 0.12 -8.04
CA GLU A 96 31.27 -0.05 -8.43
C GLU A 96 31.50 0.41 -9.88
N GLY A 97 32.43 1.36 -10.08
CA GLY A 97 32.76 1.89 -11.42
C GLY A 97 31.76 2.91 -11.99
N CYS A 98 30.76 3.31 -11.19
CA CYS A 98 29.76 4.30 -11.59
C CYS A 98 30.15 5.70 -11.13
N ASN A 99 31.07 6.30 -11.89
CA ASN A 99 31.61 7.64 -11.64
C ASN A 99 30.76 8.81 -12.19
N THR A 100 29.59 8.54 -12.78
CA THR A 100 28.70 9.59 -13.32
C THR A 100 27.26 9.33 -12.93
N LEU A 101 26.48 10.41 -12.80
CA LEU A 101 25.07 10.33 -12.43
C LEU A 101 24.25 9.50 -13.43
N GLY A 102 24.59 9.56 -14.73
CA GLY A 102 23.95 8.75 -15.77
C GLY A 102 24.17 7.25 -15.57
N LYS A 103 25.41 6.82 -15.28
CA LYS A 103 25.71 5.40 -14.98
C LYS A 103 24.98 4.92 -13.73
N ILE A 104 24.91 5.76 -12.69
CA ILE A 104 24.16 5.45 -11.47
C ILE A 104 22.67 5.27 -11.79
N TRP A 105 22.10 6.14 -12.63
CA TRP A 105 20.71 6.05 -13.06
C TRP A 105 20.44 4.76 -13.86
N ASP A 106 21.32 4.44 -14.81
CA ASP A 106 21.16 3.25 -15.65
C ASP A 106 21.24 1.95 -14.83
N GLU A 107 22.18 1.85 -13.88
CA GLU A 107 22.26 0.70 -12.97
C GLU A 107 21.05 0.62 -12.03
N ALA A 108 20.59 1.74 -11.48
CA ALA A 108 19.38 1.78 -10.67
C ALA A 108 18.14 1.33 -11.47
N ALA A 109 18.02 1.77 -12.73
CA ALA A 109 16.93 1.38 -13.61
C ALA A 109 16.96 -0.12 -13.93
N LYS A 110 18.14 -0.70 -14.15
CA LYS A 110 18.30 -2.15 -14.33
C LYS A 110 17.87 -2.94 -13.10
N LEU A 111 18.28 -2.51 -11.90
CA LEU A 111 17.90 -3.16 -10.65
C LEU A 111 16.38 -3.11 -10.41
N VAL A 112 15.76 -1.95 -10.59
CA VAL A 112 14.31 -1.78 -10.44
C VAL A 112 13.54 -2.64 -11.45
N PHE A 113 13.99 -2.64 -12.71
CA PHE A 113 13.39 -3.47 -13.74
C PHE A 113 13.52 -4.97 -13.41
N PHE A 114 14.70 -5.40 -12.95
CA PHE A 114 14.94 -6.79 -12.57
C PHE A 114 14.10 -7.21 -11.36
N ASP A 115 14.05 -6.41 -10.30
CA ASP A 115 13.24 -6.69 -9.10
C ASP A 115 11.74 -6.72 -9.41
N PHE A 116 11.27 -5.85 -10.31
CA PHE A 116 9.88 -5.87 -10.79
C PHE A 116 9.53 -7.21 -11.46
N PHE A 117 10.39 -7.71 -12.35
CA PHE A 117 10.15 -9.00 -13.01
C PHE A 117 10.31 -10.18 -12.05
N ARG A 118 11.27 -10.12 -11.11
CA ARG A 118 11.47 -11.17 -10.12
C ARG A 118 10.27 -11.29 -9.17
N GLY A 119 9.73 -10.17 -8.70
CA GLY A 119 8.51 -10.13 -7.89
C GLY A 119 7.25 -10.63 -8.62
N LEU A 120 7.24 -10.57 -9.95
CA LEU A 120 6.10 -10.99 -10.78
C LEU A 120 6.18 -12.47 -11.19
N VAL A 121 7.39 -13.05 -11.30
CA VAL A 121 7.63 -14.43 -11.75
C VAL A 121 7.93 -15.40 -10.59
N GLY A 122 8.21 -14.90 -9.38
CA GLY A 122 8.22 -15.73 -8.16
C GLY A 122 9.36 -16.77 -8.08
N TRP A 123 10.56 -16.41 -8.56
CA TRP A 123 11.80 -17.16 -8.31
C TRP A 123 12.75 -16.36 -7.39
#